data_AF-A0A0Q4IRF1-F1
#
_entry.id   AF-A0A0Q4IRF1-F1
#
_cell.length_a   1.000
_cell.length_b   1.000
_cell.length_c   1.000
_cell.angle_alpha   90.00
_cell.angle_beta   90.00
_cell.angle_gamma   90.00
#
_symmetry.space_group_name_H-M   'P 1'
#
loop_
_entity.id
_entity.type
_entity.pdbx_description
1 polymer ?
#
loop_
_entity_poly.entity_id
_entity_poly.type
_entity_poly.pdbx_seq_one_letter_code
_entity_poly.pdbx_strand_id
1 'polypeptide(L)'
;MAFSLLAACGGANSRDVTEVAATGDNGVSLRNLVDTPIAGDGAERYKLEGVAIPTPSDPRSRYELLRQRRTAAGTTIAILRQQRGTKVAYARTELDCEQGLFHIVGVADTRAHVETYTAHDGPLRPTEGMPLRQELSRFICERANA
;
A
#
# COMPACT_ATOMS: atom_id res chain seq x y z
N MET A 1 59.35 -19.55 26.35
CA MET A 1 58.41 -20.17 27.31
C MET A 1 57.48 -19.05 27.78
N ALA A 2 56.16 -19.10 27.76
CA ALA A 2 55.19 -20.18 27.60
C ALA A 2 53.90 -19.62 26.96
N PHE A 3 53.13 -20.56 26.40
CA PHE A 3 51.84 -20.43 25.72
C PHE A 3 50.67 -20.06 26.66
N SER A 4 49.57 -19.61 26.03
CA SER A 4 48.13 -19.89 26.32
C SER A 4 47.28 -18.64 26.58
N LEU A 5 46.02 -18.50 26.17
CA LEU A 5 45.11 -19.28 25.31
C LEU A 5 43.90 -18.37 24.97
N LEU A 6 43.17 -18.73 23.90
CA LEU A 6 41.94 -18.10 23.41
C LEU A 6 40.75 -18.17 24.40
N ALA A 7 39.89 -17.15 24.35
CA ALA A 7 38.45 -17.18 24.63
C ALA A 7 37.80 -15.95 23.98
N ALA A 8 36.60 -15.90 23.44
CA ALA A 8 35.62 -16.85 22.96
C ALA A 8 34.60 -16.02 22.13
N CYS A 9 33.87 -16.68 21.24
CA CYS A 9 32.94 -16.10 20.26
C CYS A 9 31.86 -15.18 20.85
N GLY A 10 31.63 -14.05 20.19
CA GLY A 10 30.40 -13.28 20.27
C GLY A 10 29.99 -12.88 18.87
N GLY A 11 29.23 -13.75 18.19
CA GLY A 11 28.75 -13.52 16.83
C GLY A 11 27.90 -12.25 16.77
N ALA A 12 28.45 -11.20 16.19
CA ALA A 12 27.61 -10.18 15.58
C ALA A 12 27.01 -10.85 14.34
N ASN A 13 25.78 -11.33 14.49
CA ASN A 13 24.91 -11.61 13.36
C ASN A 13 25.01 -10.40 12.43
N SER A 14 25.76 -10.56 11.34
CA SER A 14 25.46 -9.91 10.07
C SER A 14 24.04 -10.35 9.77
N ARG A 15 23.06 -9.63 10.33
CA ARG A 15 21.75 -9.54 9.71
C ARG A 15 22.08 -8.96 8.37
N ASP A 16 22.11 -9.88 7.41
CA ASP A 16 21.84 -9.66 6.01
C ASP A 16 20.60 -8.76 5.98
N VAL A 17 20.84 -7.45 6.09
CA VAL A 17 19.91 -6.48 5.57
C VAL A 17 20.05 -6.77 4.10
N THR A 18 19.17 -7.66 3.61
CA THR A 18 18.84 -7.71 2.21
C THR A 18 18.40 -6.30 1.90
N GLU A 19 19.38 -5.50 1.47
CA GLU A 19 19.22 -4.33 0.67
C GLU A 19 18.29 -4.81 -0.43
N VAL A 20 17.01 -4.48 -0.27
CA VAL A 20 16.03 -4.63 -1.35
C VAL A 20 16.53 -3.63 -2.37
N ALA A 21 17.47 -4.10 -3.19
CA ALA A 21 17.96 -3.41 -4.34
C ALA A 21 16.70 -2.94 -5.07
N ALA A 22 16.56 -1.62 -5.12
CA ALA A 22 15.58 -0.93 -5.92
C ALA A 22 15.91 -1.27 -7.38
N THR A 23 15.48 -2.46 -7.80
CA THR A 23 15.56 -2.93 -9.17
C THR A 23 14.46 -2.19 -9.90
N GLY A 24 14.90 -1.34 -10.83
CA GLY A 24 14.09 -0.33 -11.48
C GLY A 24 12.81 -0.83 -12.14
N ASP A 25 11.94 0.15 -12.37
CA ASP A 25 10.83 0.14 -13.33
C ASP A 25 9.61 -0.75 -13.04
N ASN A 26 9.37 -1.11 -11.78
CA ASN A 26 8.14 -1.77 -11.34
C ASN A 26 7.25 -0.80 -10.56
N GLY A 27 6.57 0.10 -11.28
CA GLY A 27 5.56 0.99 -10.68
C GLY A 27 4.53 0.17 -9.90
N VAL A 28 4.31 0.54 -8.64
CA VAL A 28 3.32 -0.12 -7.79
C VAL A 28 1.95 0.21 -8.37
N SER A 29 1.38 -0.72 -9.12
CA SER A 29 0.06 -0.54 -9.72
C SER A 29 -1.01 -1.16 -8.83
N LEU A 30 -2.10 -0.42 -8.57
CA LEU A 30 -3.28 -0.92 -7.88
C LEU A 30 -3.83 -2.23 -8.46
N ARG A 31 -3.58 -2.48 -9.75
CA ARG A 31 -4.02 -3.72 -10.41
C ARG A 31 -3.20 -4.93 -10.01
N ASN A 32 -1.95 -4.72 -9.61
CA ASN A 32 -0.97 -5.76 -9.37
C ASN A 32 -0.61 -5.88 -7.88
N LEU A 33 -1.21 -5.10 -6.97
CA LEU A 33 -0.88 -5.13 -5.54
C LEU A 33 -0.92 -6.54 -4.97
N VAL A 34 -1.95 -7.31 -5.33
CA VAL A 34 -2.14 -8.71 -4.92
C VAL A 34 -1.13 -9.68 -5.54
N ASP A 35 -0.52 -9.28 -6.65
CA ASP A 35 0.50 -10.05 -7.36
C ASP A 35 1.92 -9.69 -6.87
N THR A 36 2.04 -8.70 -5.96
CA THR A 36 3.31 -8.37 -5.31
C THR A 36 3.61 -9.30 -4.13
N PRO A 37 4.90 -9.52 -3.77
CA PRO A 37 5.28 -10.29 -2.57
C PRO A 37 4.81 -9.67 -1.25
N ILE A 38 4.22 -8.45 -1.29
CA ILE A 38 3.64 -7.77 -0.14
C ILE A 38 2.23 -8.30 0.17
N ALA A 39 1.57 -9.03 -0.73
CA ALA A 39 0.21 -9.52 -0.50
C ALA A 39 0.19 -10.65 0.53
N GLY A 40 -0.56 -10.46 1.62
CA GLY A 40 -0.77 -11.45 2.65
C GLY A 40 -1.80 -12.51 2.25
N ASP A 41 -1.74 -13.66 2.92
CA ASP A 41 -2.85 -14.61 2.88
C ASP A 41 -4.07 -14.00 3.57
N GLY A 42 -5.23 -14.06 2.92
CA GLY A 42 -6.47 -13.37 3.27
C GLY A 42 -7.17 -13.84 4.54
N ALA A 43 -6.42 -14.49 5.45
CA ALA A 43 -6.82 -14.68 6.83
C ALA A 43 -6.72 -13.33 7.56
N GLU A 44 -7.62 -12.42 7.23
CA GLU A 44 -7.82 -11.20 7.98
C GLU A 44 -8.29 -11.60 9.38
N ARG A 45 -7.41 -11.45 10.38
CA ARG A 45 -7.69 -11.88 11.76
C ARG A 45 -8.88 -11.12 12.38
N TYR A 46 -9.29 -10.01 11.77
CA TYR A 46 -10.45 -9.21 12.13
C TYR A 46 -11.17 -8.74 10.86
N LYS A 47 -12.47 -9.01 10.71
CA LYS A 47 -13.29 -8.41 9.65
C LYS A 47 -13.39 -6.91 9.89
N LEU A 48 -12.73 -6.10 9.08
CA LEU A 48 -12.91 -4.66 9.08
C LEU A 48 -14.08 -4.29 8.17
N GLU A 49 -14.99 -3.44 8.67
CA GLU A 49 -16.09 -2.89 7.88
C GLU A 49 -15.56 -1.76 6.99
N GLY A 50 -15.25 -2.09 5.75
CA GLY A 50 -14.98 -1.12 4.69
C GLY A 50 -16.22 -0.82 3.86
N VAL A 51 -16.27 0.38 3.26
CA VAL A 51 -17.30 0.71 2.28
C VAL A 51 -16.86 0.21 0.91
N ALA A 52 -17.66 -0.65 0.29
CA ALA A 52 -17.36 -1.18 -1.05
C ALA A 52 -17.33 -0.05 -2.09
N ILE A 53 -16.28 -0.05 -2.93
CA ILE A 53 -16.12 0.90 -4.02
C ILE A 53 -16.50 0.21 -5.33
N PRO A 54 -17.45 0.75 -6.13
CA PRO A 54 -17.73 0.23 -7.45
C PRO A 54 -16.55 0.42 -8.41
N THR A 55 -15.95 -0.68 -8.86
CA THR A 55 -14.78 -0.67 -9.79
C THR A 55 -15.03 -1.53 -11.03
N PRO A 56 -15.93 -1.13 -11.95
CA PRO A 56 -16.25 -1.92 -13.14
C PRO A 56 -15.04 -2.17 -14.05
N SER A 57 -13.99 -1.34 -13.97
CA SER A 57 -12.75 -1.53 -14.73
C SER A 57 -11.82 -2.64 -14.20
N ASP A 58 -12.07 -3.18 -13.01
CA ASP A 58 -11.41 -4.39 -12.48
C ASP A 58 -12.46 -5.33 -11.83
N PRO A 59 -13.11 -6.21 -12.62
CA PRO A 59 -14.12 -7.12 -12.11
C PRO A 59 -13.53 -8.29 -11.29
N ARG A 60 -12.20 -8.45 -11.28
CA ARG A 60 -11.53 -9.58 -10.61
C ARG A 60 -11.18 -9.27 -9.16
N SER A 61 -11.17 -8.00 -8.80
CA SER A 61 -10.79 -7.55 -7.46
C SER A 61 -11.96 -6.80 -6.81
N ARG A 62 -12.10 -6.95 -5.50
CA ARG A 62 -13.01 -6.15 -4.69
C ARG A 62 -12.21 -5.07 -3.97
N TYR A 63 -12.67 -3.83 -4.10
CA TYR A 63 -12.06 -2.67 -3.44
C TYR A 63 -12.98 -2.14 -2.35
N GLU A 64 -12.40 -1.82 -1.19
CA GLU A 64 -13.10 -1.23 -0.07
C GLU A 64 -12.32 -0.03 0.47
N LEU A 65 -13.05 1.03 0.81
CA LEU A 65 -12.53 2.16 1.55
C LEU A 65 -12.65 1.87 3.05
N LEU A 66 -11.50 1.79 3.74
CA LEU A 66 -11.46 1.52 5.19
C LEU A 66 -11.48 2.80 6.01
N ARG A 67 -10.77 3.82 5.54
CA ARG A 67 -10.61 5.09 6.24
C ARG A 67 -10.24 6.18 5.26
N GLN A 68 -10.67 7.40 5.53
CA GLN A 68 -10.16 8.59 4.87
C GLN A 68 -10.04 9.76 5.84
N ARG A 69 -9.18 10.72 5.51
CA ARG A 69 -9.06 12.01 6.20
C ARG A 69 -8.54 13.09 5.25
N ARG A 70 -8.96 14.33 5.44
CA ARG A 70 -8.36 15.49 4.78
C ARG A 70 -7.13 15.98 5.55
N THR A 71 -6.07 16.35 4.84
CA THR A 71 -4.85 16.89 5.41
C THR A 71 -4.94 18.42 5.51
N ALA A 72 -4.05 19.03 6.31
CA ALA A 72 -3.92 20.48 6.36
C ALA A 72 -3.45 21.09 5.03
N ALA A 73 -2.82 20.30 4.17
CA ALA A 73 -2.41 20.69 2.81
C ALA A 73 -3.56 20.62 1.79
N GLY A 74 -4.76 20.22 2.21
CA GLY A 74 -5.94 20.15 1.34
C GLY A 74 -6.12 18.82 0.61
N THR A 75 -5.12 17.93 0.62
CA THR A 75 -5.19 16.58 0.04
C THR A 75 -6.01 15.61 0.90
N THR A 76 -6.46 14.52 0.32
CA THR A 76 -7.17 13.43 1.01
C THR A 76 -6.27 12.20 1.10
N ILE A 77 -6.05 11.71 2.32
CA ILE A 77 -5.42 10.41 2.55
C ILE A 77 -6.50 9.36 2.74
N ALA A 78 -6.45 8.29 1.97
CA ALA A 78 -7.36 7.16 2.07
C ALA A 78 -6.60 5.85 2.29
N ILE A 79 -7.23 4.90 2.97
CA ILE A 79 -6.76 3.53 3.12
C ILE A 79 -7.76 2.62 2.41
N LEU A 80 -7.24 1.91 1.43
CA LEU A 80 -7.97 0.97 0.59
C LEU A 80 -7.59 -0.47 0.96
N ARG A 81 -8.56 -1.37 0.84
CA ARG A 81 -8.36 -2.81 0.85
C ARG A 81 -8.70 -3.34 -0.54
N GLN A 82 -7.80 -4.11 -1.11
CA GLN A 82 -8.03 -4.88 -2.33
C GLN A 82 -8.04 -6.36 -1.97
N GLN A 83 -9.07 -7.06 -2.43
CA GLN A 83 -9.15 -8.51 -2.31
C GLN A 83 -9.28 -9.15 -3.70
N ARG A 84 -8.47 -10.17 -3.97
CA ARG A 84 -8.57 -11.02 -5.17
C ARG A 84 -8.44 -12.48 -4.75
N GLY A 85 -9.53 -13.24 -4.87
CA GLY A 85 -9.58 -14.61 -4.35
C GLY A 85 -9.27 -14.65 -2.85
N THR A 86 -8.23 -15.40 -2.48
CA THR A 86 -7.74 -15.52 -1.10
C THR A 86 -6.67 -14.50 -0.73
N LYS A 87 -6.26 -13.62 -1.64
CA LYS A 87 -5.22 -12.61 -1.39
C LYS A 87 -5.83 -11.27 -1.02
N VAL A 88 -5.20 -10.60 -0.05
CA VAL A 88 -5.57 -9.26 0.38
C VAL A 88 -4.34 -8.38 0.40
N ALA A 89 -4.50 -7.15 -0.08
CA ALA A 89 -3.51 -6.10 0.00
C ALA A 89 -4.18 -4.80 0.48
N TYR A 90 -3.41 -3.98 1.16
CA TYR A 90 -3.83 -2.67 1.63
C TYR A 90 -3.01 -1.60 0.94
N ALA A 91 -3.64 -0.50 0.57
CA ALA A 91 -2.97 0.65 -0.02
C ALA A 91 -3.32 1.92 0.75
N ARG A 92 -2.32 2.72 1.10
CA ARG A 92 -2.48 4.09 1.56
C ARG A 92 -2.29 5.01 0.37
N THR A 93 -3.26 5.85 0.08
CA THR A 93 -3.27 6.71 -1.11
C THR A 93 -3.43 8.16 -0.71
N GLU A 94 -2.79 9.05 -1.48
CA GLU A 94 -2.97 10.49 -1.39
C GLU A 94 -3.63 11.00 -2.67
N LEU A 95 -4.59 11.89 -2.49
CA LEU A 95 -5.40 12.43 -3.57
C LEU A 95 -5.49 13.96 -3.46
N ASP A 96 -5.37 14.64 -4.59
CA ASP A 96 -5.85 16.02 -4.74
C ASP A 96 -7.17 15.96 -5.52
N CYS A 97 -8.28 16.19 -4.80
CA CYS A 97 -9.62 16.09 -5.37
C CYS A 97 -9.97 17.25 -6.31
N GLU A 98 -9.36 18.42 -6.13
CA GLU A 98 -9.60 19.59 -6.98
C GLU A 98 -8.88 19.41 -8.32
N GLN A 99 -7.67 18.86 -8.28
CA GLN A 99 -6.82 18.66 -9.45
C GLN A 99 -6.95 17.27 -10.09
N GLY A 100 -7.75 16.36 -9.50
CA GLY A 100 -7.94 15.00 -10.00
C GLY A 100 -6.67 14.13 -9.95
N LEU A 101 -5.79 14.38 -8.98
CA LEU A 101 -4.50 13.70 -8.82
C LEU A 101 -4.59 12.54 -7.83
N PHE A 102 -3.81 11.49 -8.08
CA PHE A 102 -3.79 10.27 -7.28
C PHE A 102 -2.38 9.71 -7.16
N HIS A 103 -2.01 9.26 -5.97
CA HIS A 103 -0.74 8.63 -5.68
C HIS A 103 -0.88 7.56 -4.60
N ILE A 104 -0.06 6.50 -4.70
CA ILE A 104 0.01 5.43 -3.70
C ILE A 104 1.22 5.71 -2.80
N VAL A 105 0.93 6.00 -1.54
CA VAL A 105 1.91 6.37 -0.51
C VAL A 105 2.44 5.14 0.22
N GLY A 106 1.76 4.00 0.14
CA GLY A 106 2.09 2.81 0.91
C GLY A 106 1.29 1.59 0.48
N VAL A 107 1.92 0.42 0.55
CA VAL A 107 1.27 -0.88 0.32
C VAL A 107 1.72 -1.85 1.39
N ALA A 108 0.80 -2.63 1.94
CA ALA A 108 1.12 -3.68 2.92
C ALA A 108 0.14 -4.85 2.87
N ASP A 109 0.53 -5.95 3.49
CA ASP A 109 -0.30 -7.13 3.75
C ASP A 109 -1.36 -6.90 4.84
N THR A 110 -1.15 -5.89 5.69
CA THR A 110 -2.02 -5.57 6.82
C THR A 110 -2.28 -4.08 6.93
N ARG A 111 -3.46 -3.73 7.46
CA ARG A 111 -3.83 -2.33 7.72
C ARG A 111 -2.82 -1.62 8.62
N ALA A 112 -2.44 -2.23 9.74
CA ALA A 112 -1.51 -1.58 10.68
C ALA A 112 -0.19 -1.22 9.98
N HIS A 113 0.29 -2.11 9.12
CA HIS A 113 1.53 -1.90 8.40
C HIS A 113 1.39 -0.86 7.27
N VAL A 114 0.25 -0.77 6.58
CA VAL A 114 0.05 0.26 5.54
C VAL A 114 -0.01 1.69 6.11
N GLU A 115 -0.39 1.83 7.38
CA GLU A 115 -0.42 3.11 8.07
C GLU A 115 0.99 3.62 8.39
N THR A 116 1.96 2.72 8.59
CA THR A 116 3.35 3.04 8.96
C THR A 116 4.34 2.92 7.80
N TYR A 117 4.04 2.06 6.81
CA TYR A 117 4.91 1.80 5.66
C TYR A 117 4.71 2.85 4.57
N THR A 118 5.82 3.31 4.01
CA THR A 118 5.80 4.32 2.93
C THR A 118 6.43 3.73 1.67
N ALA A 119 5.58 3.25 0.76
CA ALA A 119 5.97 2.89 -0.59
C ALA A 119 5.93 4.17 -1.42
N HIS A 120 7.09 4.73 -1.78
CA HIS A 120 7.12 5.95 -2.59
C HIS A 120 6.86 5.61 -4.08
N ASP A 121 5.60 5.51 -4.51
CA ASP A 121 5.20 5.36 -5.92
C ASP A 121 5.15 6.72 -6.66
N GLY A 122 6.25 7.48 -6.62
CA GLY A 122 6.39 8.77 -7.33
C GLY A 122 5.52 9.93 -6.82
N PRO A 123 5.37 11.03 -7.57
CA PRO A 123 4.51 12.16 -7.18
C PRO A 123 3.02 11.87 -7.46
N LEU A 124 2.14 12.78 -6.99
CA LEU A 124 0.75 12.88 -7.44
C LEU A 124 0.69 12.96 -8.98
N ARG A 125 -0.12 12.09 -9.59
CA ARG A 125 -0.30 12.02 -11.05
C ARG A 125 -1.76 12.13 -11.44
N PRO A 126 -2.08 12.73 -12.60
CA PRO A 126 -3.44 12.72 -13.14
C PRO A 126 -3.98 11.30 -13.29
N THR A 127 -5.28 11.15 -13.06
CA THR A 127 -5.98 9.87 -13.23
C THR A 127 -6.54 9.66 -14.63
N GLU A 128 -6.41 10.64 -15.53
CA GLU A 128 -6.89 10.57 -16.91
C GLU A 128 -6.33 9.36 -17.66
N GLY A 129 -7.21 8.63 -18.36
CA GLY A 129 -6.85 7.39 -19.06
C GLY A 129 -6.57 6.19 -18.14
N MET A 130 -6.77 6.31 -16.83
CA MET A 130 -6.56 5.23 -15.85
C MET A 130 -7.89 4.88 -15.14
N PRO A 131 -8.77 4.06 -15.76
CA PRO A 131 -10.15 3.85 -15.31
C PRO A 131 -10.28 3.48 -13.82
N LEU A 132 -9.46 2.54 -13.35
CA LEU A 132 -9.49 2.11 -11.95
C LEU A 132 -9.12 3.25 -10.99
N ARG A 133 -8.10 4.04 -11.33
CA ARG A 133 -7.70 5.18 -10.49
C ARG A 133 -8.79 6.25 -10.48
N GLN A 134 -9.48 6.48 -11.60
CA GLN A 134 -10.62 7.41 -11.69
C GLN A 134 -11.83 6.94 -10.88
N GLU A 135 -12.14 5.65 -10.92
CA GLU A 135 -13.23 5.05 -10.13
C GLU A 135 -12.97 5.22 -8.63
N LEU A 136 -11.75 4.89 -8.19
CA LEU A 136 -11.35 5.04 -6.79
C LEU A 136 -11.28 6.50 -6.36
N SER A 137 -10.66 7.38 -7.17
CA SER A 137 -10.50 8.79 -6.82
C SER A 137 -11.85 9.50 -6.69
N ARG A 138 -12.74 9.29 -7.66
CA ARG A 138 -14.10 9.84 -7.64
C ARG A 138 -14.85 9.42 -6.38
N PHE A 139 -14.88 8.13 -6.06
CA PHE A 139 -15.58 7.63 -4.88
C PHE A 139 -15.06 8.24 -3.58
N ILE A 140 -13.73 8.30 -3.44
CA ILE A 140 -13.08 8.89 -2.24
C ILE A 140 -13.38 10.38 -2.14
N CYS A 141 -13.26 11.12 -3.25
CA CYS A 141 -13.45 12.57 -3.27
C CYS A 141 -14.92 12.98 -3.05
N GLU A 142 -15.89 12.27 -3.64
CA GLU A 142 -17.32 12.49 -3.39
C GLU A 142 -17.64 12.31 -1.90
N ARG A 143 -17.08 11.27 -1.26
CA ARG A 143 -17.29 11.00 0.16
C ARG A 143 -16.55 11.97 1.07
N ALA A 144 -15.41 12.53 0.64
CA ALA A 144 -14.65 13.50 1.42
C ALA A 144 -15.36 14.87 1.53
N ASN A 145 -16.28 15.14 0.61
CA ASN A 145 -17.07 16.37 0.54
C ASN A 145 -18.51 16.21 1.07
N ALA A 146 -18.91 15.00 1.46
CA ALA A 146 -20.22 14.67 2.03
C ALA A 146 -20.20 14.77 3.56
#